data_AF-A0A3D5S0Q6-F1
#
_entry.id   AF-A0A3D5S0Q6-F1
#
_cell.length_a   1.000
_cell.length_b   1.000
_cell.length_c   1.000
_cell.angle_alpha   90.00
_cell.angle_beta   90.00
_cell.angle_gamma   90.00
#
_symmetry.space_group_name_H-M   'P 1'
#
loop_
_entity.id
_entity.type
_entity.pdbx_description
1 polymer ?
#
loop_
_entity_poly.entity_id
_entity_poly.type
_entity_poly.pdbx_seq_one_letter_code
_entity_poly.pdbx_strand_id
1 'polypeptide(L)'
;KYVVSSKAKSSIKESLKEEKKQFAAEGREVVKRKLKQLKMPFTQETIEQLTAHFEVKTPTDLFYLIGKGKIDHSQIKKFNEKKEKEHKYRRVSDAKAMQSQIKKVREKDYDLLLIGEDMDVVDYKFSKCCNPIPGDDVFGFVTVNDGIKIHRTTCPNAAELLSNYGYRVVKAKWTSSQDNSFLAGLHIIGTDRIGLINDVSSIISGELKVNMRSITINTEGGIFEGEIQLYVSDTHHVDQLIEKLEQVQGVVSVTRDS
;
A
#
# COMPACT_ATOMS: atom_id res chain seq x y z
N LYS A 1 -25.62 -33.76 -36.57
CA LYS A 1 -24.51 -33.55 -37.54
C LYS A 1 -25.09 -33.68 -38.95
N TYR A 2 -25.35 -32.57 -39.66
CA TYR A 2 -26.06 -32.61 -40.97
C TYR A 2 -25.39 -31.75 -42.04
N VAL A 3 -24.13 -32.03 -42.40
CA VAL A 3 -23.51 -31.48 -43.63
C VAL A 3 -22.43 -32.45 -44.13
N VAL A 4 -22.66 -33.07 -45.30
CA VAL A 4 -21.81 -34.16 -45.81
C VAL A 4 -20.82 -33.68 -46.89
N SER A 5 -21.19 -32.73 -47.75
CA SER A 5 -20.33 -32.28 -48.86
C SER A 5 -19.33 -31.18 -48.46
N SER A 6 -18.12 -31.26 -49.02
CA SER A 6 -17.06 -30.25 -48.85
C SER A 6 -17.50 -28.85 -49.32
N LYS A 7 -18.29 -28.80 -50.40
CA LYS A 7 -18.87 -27.56 -50.95
C LYS A 7 -19.88 -26.91 -50.00
N ALA A 8 -20.75 -27.70 -49.36
CA ALA A 8 -21.69 -27.19 -48.36
C ALA A 8 -20.96 -26.74 -47.08
N LYS A 9 -19.93 -27.47 -46.63
CA LYS A 9 -19.08 -27.04 -45.51
C LYS A 9 -18.34 -25.73 -45.80
N SER A 10 -17.84 -25.55 -47.02
CA SER A 10 -17.17 -24.31 -47.44
C SER A 10 -18.14 -23.13 -47.49
N SER A 11 -19.33 -23.32 -48.07
CA SER A 11 -20.37 -22.29 -48.16
C SER A 11 -20.86 -21.86 -46.77
N ILE A 12 -21.11 -22.81 -45.86
CA ILE A 12 -21.49 -22.50 -44.47
C ILE A 12 -20.36 -21.73 -43.76
N LYS A 13 -19.10 -22.13 -43.96
CA LYS A 13 -17.96 -21.43 -43.37
C LYS A 13 -17.82 -19.99 -43.89
N GLU A 14 -18.13 -19.79 -45.16
CA GLU A 14 -18.11 -18.46 -45.80
C GLU A 14 -19.22 -17.57 -45.27
N SER A 15 -20.46 -18.06 -45.20
CA SER A 15 -21.59 -17.33 -44.61
C SER A 15 -21.33 -16.94 -43.15
N LEU A 16 -20.78 -17.85 -42.33
CA LEU A 16 -20.41 -17.55 -40.94
C LEU A 16 -19.30 -16.50 -40.83
N LYS A 17 -18.40 -16.44 -41.82
CA LYS A 17 -17.32 -15.45 -41.86
C LYS A 17 -17.85 -14.06 -42.25
N GLU A 18 -18.81 -14.00 -43.17
CA GLU A 18 -19.48 -12.74 -43.52
C GLU A 18 -20.33 -12.22 -42.36
N GLU A 19 -21.12 -13.09 -41.73
CA GLU A 19 -21.90 -12.76 -40.54
C GLU A 19 -20.99 -12.21 -39.42
N LYS A 20 -19.84 -12.85 -39.18
CA LYS A 20 -18.84 -12.36 -38.23
C LYS A 20 -18.32 -10.96 -38.57
N LYS A 21 -18.10 -10.66 -39.85
CA LYS A 21 -17.66 -9.33 -40.29
C LYS A 21 -18.74 -8.27 -40.06
N GLN A 22 -20.01 -8.59 -40.34
CA GLN A 22 -21.13 -7.67 -40.13
C GLN A 22 -21.27 -7.30 -38.64
N PHE A 23 -21.34 -8.29 -37.75
CA PHE A 23 -21.40 -8.04 -36.31
C PHE A 23 -20.16 -7.32 -35.76
N ALA A 24 -18.97 -7.58 -36.31
CA ALA A 24 -17.77 -6.84 -35.92
C ALA A 24 -17.81 -5.37 -36.37
N ALA A 25 -18.39 -5.05 -37.52
CA ALA A 25 -18.56 -3.67 -37.97
C ALA A 25 -19.54 -2.92 -37.06
N GLU A 26 -20.67 -3.53 -36.72
CA GLU A 26 -21.66 -2.96 -35.80
C GLU A 26 -21.07 -2.75 -34.39
N GLY A 27 -20.37 -3.76 -33.86
CA GLY A 27 -19.73 -3.67 -32.56
C GLY A 27 -18.66 -2.58 -32.48
N ARG A 28 -17.95 -2.32 -33.59
CA ARG A 28 -16.97 -1.22 -33.66
C ARG A 28 -17.64 0.14 -33.48
N GLU A 29 -18.77 0.37 -34.13
CA GLU A 29 -19.53 1.63 -33.99
C GLU A 29 -20.11 1.78 -32.58
N VAL A 30 -20.57 0.67 -31.97
CA VAL A 30 -21.02 0.65 -30.57
C VAL A 30 -19.89 1.07 -29.62
N VAL A 31 -18.70 0.47 -29.76
CA VAL A 31 -17.51 0.81 -28.95
C VAL A 31 -17.12 2.27 -29.14
N LYS A 32 -17.06 2.75 -30.37
CA LYS A 32 -16.71 4.15 -30.69
C LYS A 32 -17.67 5.13 -30.05
N ARG A 33 -18.99 4.89 -30.14
CA ARG A 33 -20.01 5.72 -29.48
C ARG A 33 -19.85 5.72 -27.97
N LYS A 34 -19.53 4.57 -27.37
CA LYS A 34 -19.36 4.44 -25.91
C LYS A 34 -18.08 5.09 -25.40
N LEU A 35 -16.95 4.92 -26.07
CA LEU A 35 -15.72 5.60 -25.71
C LEU A 35 -15.89 7.13 -25.79
N LYS A 36 -16.63 7.63 -26.79
CA LYS A 36 -17.01 9.05 -26.86
C LYS A 36 -17.84 9.50 -25.66
N GLN A 37 -18.81 8.71 -25.20
CA GLN A 37 -19.60 8.98 -23.99
C GLN A 37 -18.74 8.99 -22.72
N LEU A 38 -17.72 8.14 -22.65
CA LEU A 38 -16.79 8.03 -21.53
C LEU A 38 -15.61 9.02 -21.61
N LYS A 39 -15.64 9.97 -22.57
CA LYS A 39 -14.55 10.92 -22.85
C LYS A 39 -13.19 10.26 -23.11
N MET A 40 -13.19 9.01 -23.60
CA MET A 40 -12.00 8.28 -23.97
C MET A 40 -11.72 8.40 -25.48
N PRO A 41 -10.45 8.55 -25.88
CA PRO A 41 -10.10 8.58 -27.30
C PRO A 41 -10.26 7.18 -27.92
N PHE A 42 -10.87 7.11 -29.10
CA PHE A 42 -10.92 5.88 -29.90
C PHE A 42 -9.59 5.69 -30.62
N THR A 43 -8.57 5.24 -29.89
CA THR A 43 -7.21 4.99 -30.40
C THR A 43 -6.89 3.50 -30.40
N GLN A 44 -5.91 3.11 -31.22
CA GLN A 44 -5.41 1.74 -31.27
C GLN A 44 -5.00 1.22 -29.88
N GLU A 45 -4.29 2.04 -29.09
CA GLU A 45 -3.90 1.72 -27.72
C GLU A 45 -5.10 1.42 -26.81
N THR A 46 -6.17 2.23 -26.89
CA THR A 46 -7.39 2.02 -26.08
C THR A 46 -8.09 0.72 -26.47
N ILE A 47 -8.08 0.38 -27.76
CA ILE A 47 -8.68 -0.86 -28.28
C ILE A 47 -7.86 -2.07 -27.83
N GLU A 48 -6.54 -2.00 -27.85
CA GLU A 48 -5.65 -3.06 -27.36
C GLU A 48 -5.84 -3.29 -25.86
N GLN A 49 -5.94 -2.23 -25.07
CA GLN A 49 -6.22 -2.32 -23.63
C GLN A 49 -7.59 -2.97 -23.36
N LEU A 50 -8.63 -2.61 -24.12
CA LEU A 50 -9.94 -3.26 -24.02
C LEU A 50 -9.86 -4.74 -24.43
N THR A 51 -9.11 -5.05 -25.49
CA THR A 51 -8.93 -6.42 -25.99
C THR A 51 -8.26 -7.31 -24.94
N ALA A 52 -7.22 -6.78 -24.28
CA ALA A 52 -6.55 -7.44 -23.17
C ALA A 52 -7.47 -7.59 -21.94
N HIS A 53 -8.24 -6.56 -21.60
CA HIS A 53 -9.14 -6.58 -20.44
C HIS A 53 -10.24 -7.63 -20.54
N PHE A 54 -10.78 -7.84 -21.75
CA PHE A 54 -11.80 -8.86 -22.00
C PHE A 54 -11.21 -10.22 -22.40
N GLU A 55 -9.88 -10.39 -22.29
CA GLU A 55 -9.15 -11.63 -22.60
C GLU A 55 -9.42 -12.17 -24.01
N VAL A 56 -9.62 -11.26 -24.98
CA VAL A 56 -9.94 -11.62 -26.36
C VAL A 56 -8.68 -11.63 -27.22
N LYS A 57 -8.59 -12.58 -28.15
CA LYS A 57 -7.39 -12.77 -28.98
C LYS A 57 -7.15 -11.64 -29.98
N THR A 58 -8.21 -11.03 -30.51
CA THR A 58 -8.08 -9.97 -31.52
C THR A 58 -9.09 -8.84 -31.30
N PRO A 59 -8.77 -7.60 -31.70
CA PRO A 59 -9.72 -6.49 -31.68
C PRO A 59 -11.00 -6.76 -32.49
N THR A 60 -10.88 -7.50 -33.59
CA THR A 60 -12.03 -7.91 -34.42
C THR A 60 -12.97 -8.85 -33.66
N ASP A 61 -12.41 -9.75 -32.86
CA ASP A 61 -13.20 -10.65 -32.01
C ASP A 61 -13.87 -9.88 -30.86
N LEU A 62 -13.20 -8.87 -30.30
CA LEU A 62 -13.79 -7.98 -29.30
C LEU A 62 -15.02 -7.27 -29.88
N PHE A 63 -14.89 -6.67 -31.07
CA PHE A 63 -16.01 -6.01 -31.73
C PHE A 63 -17.13 -7.00 -32.06
N TYR A 64 -16.79 -8.20 -32.53
CA TYR A 64 -17.78 -9.25 -32.79
C TYR A 64 -18.59 -9.62 -31.52
N LEU A 65 -17.92 -9.80 -30.38
CA LEU A 65 -18.57 -10.13 -29.11
C LEU A 65 -19.47 -9.01 -28.59
N ILE A 66 -19.08 -7.75 -28.81
CA ILE A 66 -19.87 -6.58 -28.46
C ILE A 66 -21.07 -6.43 -29.41
N GLY A 67 -20.87 -6.60 -30.72
CA GLY A 67 -21.95 -6.57 -31.71
C GLY A 67 -22.99 -7.67 -31.48
N LYS A 68 -22.55 -8.84 -31.02
CA LYS A 68 -23.44 -9.95 -30.62
C LYS A 68 -24.09 -9.76 -29.24
N GLY A 69 -23.76 -8.69 -28.52
CA GLY A 69 -24.31 -8.40 -27.18
C GLY A 69 -23.82 -9.32 -26.06
N LYS A 70 -22.75 -10.08 -26.27
CA LYS A 70 -22.16 -10.93 -25.21
C LYS A 70 -21.37 -10.12 -24.18
N ILE A 71 -20.77 -9.01 -24.60
CA ILE A 71 -20.12 -8.05 -23.72
C ILE A 71 -21.07 -6.87 -23.58
N ASP A 72 -21.68 -6.75 -22.40
CA ASP A 72 -22.63 -5.70 -22.14
C ASP A 72 -21.93 -4.34 -21.89
N HIS A 73 -22.61 -3.28 -22.27
CA HIS A 73 -22.17 -1.89 -22.25
C HIS A 73 -21.75 -1.42 -20.84
N SER A 74 -22.30 -2.04 -19.79
CA SER A 74 -21.95 -1.78 -18.40
C SER A 74 -20.51 -2.20 -18.06
N GLN A 75 -19.95 -3.19 -18.75
CA GLN A 75 -18.60 -3.68 -18.48
C GLN A 75 -17.51 -2.74 -19.03
N ILE A 76 -17.79 -2.06 -20.15
CA ILE A 76 -16.88 -1.04 -20.71
C ILE A 76 -16.78 0.17 -19.77
N LYS A 77 -17.86 0.52 -19.05
CA LYS A 77 -17.84 1.58 -18.04
C LYS A 77 -16.96 1.22 -16.83
N LYS A 78 -17.04 -0.03 -16.35
CA LYS A 78 -16.21 -0.55 -15.24
C LYS A 78 -14.71 -0.51 -15.57
N PHE A 79 -14.33 -0.73 -16.84
CA PHE A 79 -12.95 -0.58 -17.30
C PHE A 79 -12.45 0.87 -17.14
N ASN A 80 -13.27 1.87 -17.52
CA ASN A 80 -12.89 3.28 -17.36
C ASN A 80 -12.77 3.70 -15.89
N GLU A 81 -13.66 3.22 -15.01
CA GLU A 81 -13.59 3.49 -13.57
C GLU A 81 -12.31 2.90 -12.94
N LYS A 82 -11.84 1.75 -13.42
CA LYS A 82 -10.57 1.15 -12.98
C LYS A 82 -9.37 1.97 -13.47
N LYS A 83 -9.39 2.44 -14.72
CA LYS A 83 -8.34 3.29 -15.29
C LYS A 83 -8.26 4.66 -14.62
N GLU A 84 -9.40 5.28 -14.29
CA GLU A 84 -9.43 6.53 -13.52
C GLU A 84 -8.90 6.35 -12.10
N LYS A 85 -9.15 5.21 -11.44
CA LYS A 85 -8.55 4.90 -10.14
C LYS A 85 -7.03 4.75 -10.27
N GLU A 86 -6.53 3.98 -11.24
CA GLU A 86 -5.09 3.81 -11.48
C GLU A 86 -4.38 5.13 -11.87
N HIS A 87 -5.02 5.99 -12.67
CA HIS A 87 -4.50 7.33 -12.98
C HIS A 87 -4.57 8.29 -11.79
N LYS A 88 -5.56 8.17 -10.90
CA LYS A 88 -5.59 8.92 -9.63
C LYS A 88 -4.44 8.48 -8.73
N TYR A 89 -4.14 7.19 -8.60
CA TYR A 89 -2.98 6.72 -7.84
C TYR A 89 -1.64 7.16 -8.44
N ARG A 90 -1.50 7.27 -9.77
CA ARG A 90 -0.27 7.78 -10.43
C ARG A 90 -0.13 9.31 -10.42
N ARG A 91 -1.20 10.08 -10.16
CA ARG A 91 -1.16 11.55 -10.11
C ARG A 91 -1.04 12.15 -8.71
N VAL A 92 -1.06 11.34 -7.64
CA VAL A 92 -0.68 11.81 -6.30
C VAL A 92 0.85 11.75 -6.14
N SER A 93 1.56 12.50 -6.97
CA SER A 93 2.94 12.95 -6.66
C SER A 93 2.98 14.46 -6.38
N ASP A 94 1.81 15.10 -6.23
CA ASP A 94 1.73 16.48 -5.79
C ASP A 94 1.89 16.52 -4.27
N ALA A 95 3.09 16.92 -3.84
CA ALA A 95 3.51 17.15 -2.45
C ALA A 95 2.53 17.99 -1.60
N LYS A 96 1.57 18.68 -2.23
CA LYS A 96 0.52 19.46 -1.58
C LYS A 96 -0.63 18.63 -0.99
N ALA A 97 -0.99 17.48 -1.59
CA ALA A 97 -2.04 16.61 -1.07
C ALA A 97 -1.57 15.81 0.16
N MET A 98 -0.26 15.51 0.22
CA MET A 98 0.37 14.89 1.38
C MET A 98 0.29 15.81 2.61
N GLN A 99 0.46 17.13 2.45
CA GLN A 99 0.31 18.08 3.57
C GLN A 99 -1.13 18.19 4.10
N SER A 100 -2.14 18.09 3.22
CA SER A 100 -3.55 18.16 3.65
C SER A 100 -4.06 16.85 4.26
N GLN A 101 -3.53 15.70 3.82
CA GLN A 101 -3.77 14.41 4.48
C GLN A 101 -3.00 14.28 5.80
N ILE A 102 -1.76 14.78 5.91
CA ILE A 102 -1.06 14.88 7.20
C ILE A 102 -1.83 15.78 8.17
N LYS A 103 -2.45 16.88 7.70
CA LYS A 103 -3.31 17.72 8.55
C LYS A 103 -4.60 17.03 8.98
N LYS A 104 -5.28 16.28 8.10
CA LYS A 104 -6.50 15.53 8.46
C LYS A 104 -6.25 14.30 9.33
N VAL A 105 -5.06 13.71 9.27
CA VAL A 105 -4.63 12.67 10.22
C VAL A 105 -4.31 13.29 11.58
N ARG A 106 -3.65 14.45 11.62
CA ARG A 106 -3.36 15.18 12.86
C ARG A 106 -4.59 15.61 13.66
N GLU A 107 -5.74 15.85 13.01
CA GLU A 107 -6.98 16.18 13.72
C GLU A 107 -7.62 14.96 14.44
N LYS A 108 -7.20 13.73 14.12
CA LYS A 108 -7.62 12.52 14.84
C LYS A 108 -6.65 12.09 15.94
N ASP A 109 -5.52 12.77 16.11
CA ASP A 109 -4.49 12.41 17.10
C ASP A 109 -4.87 12.77 18.54
N TYR A 110 -5.97 13.52 18.76
CA TYR A 110 -6.39 13.92 20.10
C TYR A 110 -6.90 12.76 20.98
N ASP A 111 -7.19 11.58 20.41
CA ASP A 111 -7.78 10.46 21.16
C ASP A 111 -6.83 9.27 21.38
N LEU A 112 -5.53 9.42 21.09
CA LEU A 112 -4.57 8.30 21.11
C LEU A 112 -3.84 8.11 22.44
N LEU A 113 -3.78 9.13 23.30
CA LEU A 113 -2.98 9.08 24.54
C LEU A 113 -3.68 9.79 25.70
N LEU A 114 -3.85 9.06 26.81
CA LEU A 114 -4.38 9.59 28.06
C LEU A 114 -3.22 9.97 28.98
N ILE A 115 -3.29 11.14 29.60
CA ILE A 115 -2.21 11.71 30.41
C ILE A 115 -2.75 12.14 31.78
N GLY A 116 -1.97 11.90 32.82
CA GLY A 116 -2.28 12.31 34.19
C GLY A 116 -2.94 11.21 35.02
N GLU A 117 -3.29 11.54 36.27
CA GLU A 117 -3.93 10.60 37.19
C GLU A 117 -5.38 10.30 36.79
N ASP A 118 -6.08 11.32 36.28
CA ASP A 118 -7.46 11.21 35.79
C ASP A 118 -7.56 10.68 34.35
N MET A 119 -6.42 10.41 33.70
CA MET A 119 -6.34 9.91 32.32
C MET A 119 -7.11 10.79 31.32
N ASP A 120 -6.86 12.10 31.36
CA ASP A 120 -7.49 13.07 30.47
C ASP A 120 -6.74 13.23 29.13
N VAL A 121 -7.47 13.74 28.14
CA VAL A 121 -6.89 14.19 26.86
C VAL A 121 -6.31 15.60 27.06
N VAL A 122 -4.98 15.70 27.00
CA VAL A 122 -4.23 16.95 27.18
C VAL A 122 -3.33 17.18 25.97
N ASP A 123 -3.06 18.43 25.60
CA ASP A 123 -2.12 18.73 24.52
C ASP A 123 -0.70 18.20 24.84
N TYR A 124 -0.17 17.34 23.96
CA TYR A 124 1.17 16.76 24.09
C TYR A 124 1.94 16.79 22.77
N LYS A 125 3.26 16.59 22.87
CA LYS A 125 4.16 16.41 21.72
C LYS A 125 5.00 15.16 21.89
N PHE A 126 5.29 14.46 20.81
CA PHE A 126 6.23 13.34 20.83
C PHE A 126 7.67 13.84 20.92
N SER A 127 8.48 13.18 21.74
CA SER A 127 9.92 13.46 21.84
C SER A 127 10.65 12.91 20.62
N LYS A 128 11.60 13.69 20.09
CA LYS A 128 12.42 13.30 18.92
C LYS A 128 13.53 12.30 19.25
N CYS A 129 13.82 12.09 20.53
CA CYS A 129 14.92 11.25 20.99
C CYS A 129 14.57 9.75 21.04
N CYS A 130 13.28 9.40 20.96
CA CYS A 130 12.84 8.01 21.05
C CYS A 130 11.53 7.73 20.29
N ASN A 131 11.07 8.66 19.46
CA ASN A 131 9.85 8.64 18.65
C ASN A 131 8.82 7.57 19.09
N PRO A 132 8.13 7.80 20.23
CA PRO A 132 7.24 6.82 20.82
C PRO A 132 6.05 6.52 19.91
N ILE A 133 5.68 5.25 19.80
CA ILE A 133 4.54 4.78 18.98
C ILE A 133 3.44 4.18 19.87
N PRO A 134 2.20 4.07 19.36
CA PRO A 134 1.14 3.32 20.03
C PRO A 134 1.58 1.91 20.43
N GLY A 135 1.45 1.58 21.72
CA GLY A 135 1.86 0.30 22.30
C GLY A 135 3.21 0.32 23.03
N ASP A 136 4.01 1.38 22.90
CA ASP A 136 5.22 1.55 23.71
C ASP A 136 4.84 1.89 25.17
N ASP A 137 5.60 1.41 26.15
CA ASP A 137 5.52 1.91 27.52
C ASP A 137 6.07 3.34 27.58
N VAL A 138 5.21 4.31 27.92
CA VAL A 138 5.53 5.74 27.84
C VAL A 138 5.23 6.50 29.12
N PHE A 139 5.91 7.63 29.28
CA PHE A 139 5.62 8.63 30.30
C PHE A 139 5.64 10.03 29.68
N GLY A 140 4.88 10.95 30.26
CA GLY A 140 4.91 12.36 29.90
C GLY A 140 5.90 13.12 30.78
N PHE A 141 6.60 14.09 30.21
CA PHE A 141 7.48 15.00 30.90
C PHE A 141 7.08 16.45 30.65
N VAL A 142 6.76 17.19 31.72
CA VAL A 142 6.35 18.59 31.64
C VAL A 142 7.57 19.48 31.42
N THR A 143 7.74 19.97 30.20
CA THR A 143 8.81 20.90 29.85
C THR A 143 8.42 22.35 30.17
N VAL A 144 9.42 23.23 30.30
CA VAL A 144 9.20 24.64 30.66
C VAL A 144 8.45 25.41 29.56
N ASN A 145 8.79 25.16 28.28
CA ASN A 145 8.32 25.97 27.16
C ASN A 145 7.51 25.18 26.11
N ASP A 146 7.66 23.86 26.04
CA ASP A 146 7.13 23.05 24.93
C ASP A 146 5.88 22.23 25.32
N GLY A 147 5.38 22.39 26.55
CA GLY A 147 4.29 21.58 27.09
C GLY A 147 4.75 20.18 27.53
N ILE A 148 3.84 19.20 27.45
CA ILE A 148 4.12 17.81 27.83
C ILE A 148 4.78 17.09 26.65
N LYS A 149 5.99 16.54 26.87
CA LYS A 149 6.68 15.69 25.91
C LYS A 149 6.56 14.23 26.30
N ILE A 150 6.19 13.37 25.36
CA ILE A 150 6.05 11.93 25.59
C ILE A 150 7.37 11.23 25.28
N HIS A 151 7.83 10.41 26.22
CA HIS A 151 9.05 9.61 26.16
C HIS A 151 8.74 8.14 26.39
N ARG A 152 9.50 7.25 25.76
CA ARG A 152 9.53 5.82 26.13
C ARG A 152 10.21 5.65 27.49
N THR A 153 9.77 4.69 28.29
CA THR A 153 10.44 4.31 29.54
C THR A 153 11.89 3.85 29.30
N THR A 154 12.18 3.31 28.12
CA THR A 154 13.51 2.89 27.66
C THR A 154 14.32 3.97 26.95
N CYS A 155 13.85 5.22 26.94
CA CYS A 155 14.57 6.33 26.30
C CYS A 155 15.95 6.55 26.97
N PRO A 156 17.02 6.90 26.22
CA PRO A 156 18.34 7.20 26.79
C PRO A 156 18.30 8.29 27.88
N ASN A 157 17.38 9.25 27.73
CA ASN A 157 17.19 10.35 28.69
C ASN A 157 16.24 9.99 29.83
N ALA A 158 15.57 8.83 29.80
CA ALA A 158 14.54 8.47 30.77
C ALA A 158 15.10 8.39 32.19
N ALA A 159 16.27 7.79 32.37
CA ALA A 159 16.90 7.64 33.68
C ALA A 159 17.14 9.00 34.35
N GLU A 160 17.62 9.99 33.60
CA GLU A 160 17.86 11.34 34.10
C GLU A 160 16.54 12.07 34.42
N LEU A 161 15.56 11.99 33.51
CA LEU A 161 14.26 12.64 33.67
C LEU A 161 13.48 12.10 34.87
N LEU A 162 13.47 10.77 35.04
CA LEU A 162 12.76 10.10 36.12
C LEU A 162 13.45 10.32 37.48
N SER A 163 14.79 10.33 37.52
CA SER A 163 15.54 10.43 38.78
C SER A 163 15.68 11.86 39.29
N ASN A 164 16.02 12.81 38.40
CA ASN A 164 16.32 14.20 38.79
C ASN A 164 15.10 15.11 38.76
N TYR A 165 14.09 14.77 37.96
CA TYR A 165 12.95 15.63 37.68
C TYR A 165 11.61 14.92 37.81
N GLY A 166 11.53 13.89 38.68
CA GLY A 166 10.33 13.06 38.87
C GLY A 166 9.04 13.85 39.15
N TYR A 167 9.14 15.02 39.80
CA TYR A 167 7.97 15.90 40.04
C TYR A 167 7.36 16.52 38.77
N ARG A 168 8.05 16.43 37.63
CA ARG A 168 7.58 16.88 36.30
C ARG A 168 7.15 15.70 35.42
N VAL A 169 7.20 14.48 35.95
CA VAL A 169 6.82 13.27 35.23
C VAL A 169 5.33 13.01 35.48
N VAL A 170 4.59 12.75 34.41
CA VAL A 170 3.18 12.39 34.44
C VAL A 170 2.99 11.03 33.79
N LYS A 171 2.05 10.25 34.31
CA LYS A 171 1.68 8.96 33.70
C LYS A 171 1.04 9.22 32.34
N ALA A 172 1.40 8.42 31.35
CA ALA A 172 0.82 8.46 30.02
C ALA A 172 0.50 7.03 29.57
N LYS A 173 -0.62 6.85 28.89
CA LYS A 173 -1.03 5.54 28.37
C LYS A 173 -1.71 5.68 27.01
N TRP A 174 -1.36 4.79 26.10
CA TRP A 174 -2.03 4.71 24.81
C TRP A 174 -3.47 4.22 24.96
N THR A 175 -4.38 4.84 24.21
CA THR A 175 -5.74 4.32 24.05
C THR A 175 -5.70 3.13 23.10
N SER A 176 -6.44 2.09 23.43
CA SER A 176 -6.54 0.88 22.61
C SER A 176 -7.56 1.10 21.49
N SER A 177 -7.21 1.90 20.48
CA SER A 177 -7.99 1.99 19.24
C SER A 177 -7.45 0.99 18.22
N GLN A 178 -8.25 -0.06 17.98
CA GLN A 178 -7.88 -1.35 17.35
C GLN A 178 -7.56 -1.33 15.85
N ASP A 179 -7.62 -0.18 15.16
CA ASP A 179 -7.62 -0.13 13.68
C ASP A 179 -6.57 0.79 13.03
N ASN A 180 -5.67 1.41 13.80
CA ASN A 180 -4.65 2.29 13.23
C ASN A 180 -3.29 1.59 13.13
N SER A 181 -2.94 1.10 11.94
CA SER A 181 -1.56 0.71 11.63
C SER A 181 -0.67 1.95 11.60
N PHE A 182 0.41 1.95 12.37
CA PHE A 182 1.38 3.04 12.44
C PHE A 182 2.69 2.68 11.72
N LEU A 183 3.47 3.70 11.36
CA LEU A 183 4.73 3.52 10.63
C LEU A 183 5.88 3.26 11.61
N ALA A 184 6.56 2.13 11.45
CA ALA A 184 7.78 1.78 12.16
C ALA A 184 8.98 1.73 11.20
N GLY A 185 10.14 2.18 11.66
CA GLY A 185 11.43 2.05 10.99
C GLY A 185 12.24 0.92 11.63
N LEU A 186 12.92 0.12 10.81
CA LEU A 186 13.88 -0.89 11.22
C LEU A 186 15.20 -0.64 10.50
N HIS A 187 16.28 -0.77 11.24
CA HIS A 187 17.65 -0.72 10.77
C HIS A 187 18.29 -2.10 10.94
N ILE A 188 18.79 -2.65 9.84
CA ILE A 188 19.33 -4.02 9.76
C ILE A 188 20.77 -3.94 9.33
N ILE A 189 21.66 -4.64 10.03
CA ILE A 189 23.07 -4.77 9.69
C ILE A 189 23.42 -6.25 9.59
N GLY A 190 24.24 -6.61 8.61
CA GLY A 190 24.89 -7.92 8.62
C GLY A 190 25.86 -8.15 7.47
N THR A 191 26.13 -9.41 7.15
CA THR A 191 27.03 -9.81 6.07
C THR A 191 26.26 -10.12 4.79
N ASP A 192 26.72 -9.55 3.68
CA ASP A 192 26.08 -9.74 2.39
C ASP A 192 26.26 -11.18 1.89
N ARG A 193 25.17 -11.76 1.41
CA ARG A 193 25.17 -13.05 0.73
C ARG A 193 24.10 -13.10 -0.34
N ILE A 194 24.32 -14.00 -1.29
CA ILE A 194 23.34 -14.28 -2.34
C ILE A 194 22.01 -14.71 -1.69
N GLY A 195 20.93 -14.03 -2.08
CA GLY A 195 19.58 -14.33 -1.63
C GLY A 195 19.13 -13.63 -0.34
N LEU A 196 20.02 -12.93 0.37
CA LEU A 196 19.69 -12.27 1.63
C LEU A 196 18.48 -11.32 1.51
N ILE A 197 18.47 -10.47 0.49
CA ILE A 197 17.37 -9.51 0.24
C ILE A 197 16.03 -10.23 0.05
N ASN A 198 16.06 -11.39 -0.61
CA ASN A 198 14.86 -12.21 -0.82
C ASN A 198 14.37 -12.84 0.49
N ASP A 199 15.28 -13.32 1.32
CA ASP A 199 14.96 -13.90 2.62
C ASP A 199 14.33 -12.85 3.55
N VAL A 200 14.94 -11.65 3.62
CA VAL A 200 14.42 -10.51 4.39
C VAL A 200 13.03 -10.09 3.88
N SER A 201 12.88 -9.89 2.56
CA SER A 201 11.61 -9.49 1.95
C SER A 201 10.51 -10.54 2.14
N SER A 202 10.85 -11.83 2.10
CA SER A 202 9.92 -12.94 2.27
C SER A 202 9.40 -13.03 3.71
N ILE A 203 10.25 -12.80 4.72
CA ILE A 203 9.82 -12.78 6.12
C ILE A 203 8.83 -11.63 6.37
N ILE A 204 9.16 -10.43 5.86
CA ILE A 204 8.32 -9.25 6.07
C ILE A 204 6.98 -9.40 5.33
N SER A 205 7.00 -9.83 4.07
CA SER A 205 5.81 -9.94 3.23
C SER A 205 4.95 -11.16 3.54
N GLY A 206 5.59 -12.30 3.82
CA GLY A 206 4.95 -13.62 3.86
C GLY A 206 4.41 -14.00 5.23
N GLU A 207 5.17 -13.78 6.30
CA GLU A 207 4.81 -14.34 7.61
C GLU A 207 3.96 -13.42 8.47
N LEU A 208 4.10 -12.10 8.31
CA LEU A 208 3.46 -11.13 9.21
C LEU A 208 2.42 -10.24 8.50
N LYS A 209 2.26 -10.38 7.18
CA LYS A 209 1.34 -9.57 6.34
C LYS A 209 1.51 -8.06 6.58
N VAL A 210 2.73 -7.65 6.87
CA VAL A 210 3.09 -6.27 7.16
C VAL A 210 3.27 -5.52 5.85
N ASN A 211 2.71 -4.32 5.76
CA ASN A 211 2.80 -3.53 4.53
C ASN A 211 4.08 -2.68 4.56
N MET A 212 5.02 -2.93 3.63
CA MET A 212 6.26 -2.17 3.54
C MET A 212 6.04 -0.86 2.78
N ARG A 213 6.45 0.25 3.37
CA ARG A 213 6.46 1.58 2.74
C ARG A 213 7.71 1.79 1.90
N SER A 214 8.88 1.44 2.42
CA SER A 214 10.15 1.58 1.71
C SER A 214 11.17 0.59 2.26
N ILE A 215 12.07 0.17 1.39
CA ILE A 215 13.27 -0.60 1.73
C ILE A 215 14.43 0.06 1.01
N THR A 216 15.45 0.45 1.76
CA THR A 216 16.73 0.94 1.25
C THR A 216 17.79 -0.04 1.71
N ILE A 217 18.62 -0.54 0.79
CA ILE A 217 19.70 -1.47 1.12
C ILE A 217 20.97 -0.96 0.44
N ASN A 218 22.03 -0.83 1.24
CA ASN A 218 23.36 -0.48 0.80
C ASN A 218 24.30 -1.62 1.17
N THR A 219 25.27 -1.90 0.30
CA THR A 219 26.29 -2.92 0.55
C THR A 219 27.66 -2.30 0.33
N GLU A 220 28.53 -2.37 1.34
CA GLU A 220 29.90 -1.89 1.26
C GLU A 220 30.84 -2.90 1.93
N GLY A 221 31.90 -3.32 1.22
CA GLY A 221 32.91 -4.21 1.80
C GLY A 221 32.42 -5.60 2.26
N GLY A 222 31.29 -6.09 1.73
CA GLY A 222 30.67 -7.36 2.15
C GLY A 222 29.81 -7.25 3.40
N ILE A 223 29.60 -6.03 3.93
CA ILE A 223 28.62 -5.71 4.94
C ILE A 223 27.40 -5.11 4.22
N PHE A 224 26.21 -5.60 4.56
CA PHE A 224 24.96 -4.98 4.13
C PHE A 224 24.36 -4.16 5.27
N GLU A 225 23.77 -3.04 4.91
CA GLU A 225 23.02 -2.15 5.79
C GLU A 225 21.67 -1.86 5.13
N GLY A 226 20.59 -2.05 5.87
CA GLY A 226 19.22 -1.93 5.38
C GLY A 226 18.36 -1.06 6.28
N GLU A 227 17.66 -0.10 5.67
CA GLU A 227 16.59 0.67 6.32
C GLU A 227 15.24 0.24 5.75
N ILE A 228 14.32 -0.17 6.63
CA ILE A 228 13.00 -0.65 6.25
C ILE A 228 11.95 0.17 6.99
N GLN A 229 11.00 0.74 6.25
CA GLN A 229 9.81 1.38 6.81
C GLN A 229 8.59 0.52 6.54
N LEU A 230 7.82 0.22 7.59
CA LEU A 230 6.69 -0.70 7.54
C LEU A 230 5.50 -0.23 8.37
N TYR A 231 4.29 -0.58 7.96
CA TYR A 231 3.05 -0.33 8.70
C TYR A 231 2.71 -1.52 9.60
N VAL A 232 2.60 -1.27 10.90
CA VAL A 232 2.37 -2.28 11.94
C VAL A 232 1.22 -1.87 12.84
N SER A 233 0.49 -2.87 13.34
CA SER A 233 -0.69 -2.65 14.18
C SER A 233 -0.34 -2.43 15.65
N ASP A 234 0.76 -3.01 16.12
CA ASP A 234 1.23 -2.95 17.51
C ASP A 234 2.75 -3.14 17.60
N THR A 235 3.31 -2.80 18.76
CA THR A 235 4.73 -2.97 19.10
C THR A 235 5.13 -4.45 19.11
N HIS A 236 4.23 -5.32 19.56
CA HIS A 236 4.49 -6.76 19.65
C HIS A 236 4.80 -7.38 18.28
N HIS A 237 4.09 -6.97 17.23
CA HIS A 237 4.35 -7.38 15.84
C HIS A 237 5.71 -6.91 15.34
N VAL A 238 6.18 -5.74 15.77
CA VAL A 238 7.52 -5.25 15.44
C VAL A 238 8.57 -6.10 16.15
N ASP A 239 8.39 -6.37 17.43
CA ASP A 239 9.33 -7.18 18.21
C ASP A 239 9.43 -8.62 17.66
N GLN A 240 8.29 -9.24 17.31
CA GLN A 240 8.28 -10.53 16.61
C GLN A 240 8.97 -10.49 15.24
N LEU A 241 8.85 -9.38 14.51
CA LEU A 241 9.53 -9.21 13.23
C LEU A 241 11.05 -9.11 13.44
N ILE A 242 11.49 -8.35 14.44
CA ILE A 242 12.90 -8.20 14.80
C ILE A 242 13.50 -9.57 15.13
N GLU A 243 12.87 -10.34 16.03
CA GLU A 243 13.35 -11.68 16.41
C GLU A 243 13.49 -12.62 15.21
N LYS A 244 12.55 -12.58 14.27
CA LYS A 244 12.61 -13.40 13.05
C LYS A 244 13.68 -12.94 12.07
N LEU A 245 13.84 -11.63 11.91
CA LEU A 245 14.87 -11.07 11.05
C LEU A 245 16.28 -11.38 11.58
N GLU A 246 16.46 -11.41 12.90
CA GLU A 246 17.73 -11.82 13.53
C GLU A 246 18.07 -13.30 13.30
N GLN A 247 17.07 -14.16 13.06
CA GLN A 247 17.29 -15.57 12.72
C GLN A 247 17.74 -15.78 11.26
N VAL A 248 17.66 -14.75 10.41
CA VAL A 248 18.11 -14.85 9.03
C VAL A 248 19.62 -15.00 9.01
N GLN A 249 20.09 -16.08 8.41
CA GLN A 249 21.53 -16.29 8.24
C GLN A 249 22.17 -15.11 7.50
N GLY A 250 23.16 -14.48 8.13
CA GLY A 250 23.83 -13.28 7.61
C GLY A 250 23.39 -11.99 8.28
N VAL A 251 22.23 -11.94 8.95
CA VAL A 251 21.85 -10.80 9.79
C VAL A 251 22.65 -10.83 11.08
N VAL A 252 23.21 -9.69 11.48
CA VAL A 252 24.01 -9.53 12.70
C VAL A 252 23.22 -8.78 13.76
N SER A 253 22.51 -7.73 13.39
CA SER A 253 21.65 -6.99 14.30
C SER A 253 20.48 -6.35 13.58
N VAL A 254 19.35 -6.31 14.27
CA VAL A 254 18.16 -5.57 13.85
C VAL A 254 17.79 -4.62 14.98
N THR A 255 17.74 -3.33 14.68
CA THR A 255 17.35 -2.31 15.65
C THR A 255 16.15 -1.54 15.13
N ARG A 256 15.30 -1.11 16.05
CA ARG A 256 14.19 -0.25 15.71
C ARG A 256 14.69 1.19 15.61
N ASP A 257 14.39 1.82 14.49
CA ASP A 257 14.77 3.20 14.23
C ASP A 257 14.01 4.12 15.20
N SER A 258 14.74 5.02 15.85
CA SER A 258 14.29 5.78 17.03
C SER A 258 13.71 7.14 16.71
#